data_AF-A0A920QQX4-F1
#
_entry.id   AF-A0A920QQX4-F1
#
_cell.length_a   1.000
_cell.length_b   1.000
_cell.length_c   1.000
_cell.angle_alpha   90.00
_cell.angle_beta   90.00
_cell.angle_gamma   90.00
#
_symmetry.space_group_name_H-M   'P 1'
#
loop_
_entity.id
_entity.type
_entity.pdbx_description
1 polymer ?
#
loop_
_entity_poly.entity_id
_entity_poly.type
_entity_poly.pdbx_seq_one_letter_code
_entity_poly.pdbx_strand_id
1 'polypeptide(L)'
;MNVRPSLKLSWSDGQFGKFLTISGWNESDLDWLRLKTQVEIREYLAVFPTQTIDGLDERTTLQPIPGTFHMDQESVRFEPLFPFLKDTSYSLIVYEETGDNLNRPFESYDIQSLPNNLEPSCEIVSIYPTANQIPVNQLKFYVHFSEPMAEGNSSQSITLQRTDTGEHLSNVFLHEPELWDHEHKRLTIFLDPARIKRGLQGNVQSGYPLVQGTAIVFTVNENFLDARGAKLKSSQETTYKVGPLERRLVEIKNWQYHYPSIDSLEPITVEFDRPLDHALIQRCICIKDNSGHEVQGYSQAGSKKDHGSSSLKSRGVLANIQ
;
A
#
# COMPACT_ATOMS: atom_id res chain seq x y z
N MET A 1 -30.83 -38.11 -14.11
CA MET A 1 -30.17 -37.15 -13.20
C MET A 1 -28.71 -37.54 -13.15
N ASN A 2 -27.85 -36.92 -13.97
CA ASN A 2 -26.42 -37.05 -13.78
C ASN A 2 -26.08 -36.26 -12.53
N VAL A 3 -25.75 -36.96 -11.44
CA VAL A 3 -25.24 -36.34 -10.23
C VAL A 3 -23.88 -35.75 -10.60
N ARG A 4 -23.76 -34.42 -10.56
CA ARG A 4 -22.46 -33.76 -10.72
C ARG A 4 -21.55 -34.23 -9.57
N PRO A 5 -20.32 -34.71 -9.85
CA PRO A 5 -19.37 -35.07 -8.81
C PRO A 5 -19.12 -33.88 -7.88
N SER A 6 -18.81 -34.17 -6.61
CA SER A 6 -18.41 -33.13 -5.65
C SER A 6 -17.16 -32.42 -6.15
N LEU A 7 -17.31 -31.16 -6.56
CA LEU A 7 -16.20 -30.31 -6.97
C LEU A 7 -15.24 -30.12 -5.80
N LYS A 8 -13.94 -30.16 -6.09
CA LYS A 8 -12.88 -29.90 -5.12
C LYS A 8 -12.22 -28.57 -5.44
N LEU A 9 -12.35 -27.64 -4.51
CA LEU A 9 -11.81 -26.30 -4.61
C LEU A 9 -10.49 -26.23 -3.83
N SER A 10 -9.45 -25.71 -4.47
CA SER A 10 -8.13 -25.59 -3.86
C SER A 10 -7.42 -24.32 -4.34
N TRP A 11 -6.58 -23.77 -3.47
CA TRP A 11 -5.72 -22.65 -3.81
C TRP A 11 -4.49 -23.12 -4.57
N SER A 12 -4.09 -22.39 -5.60
CA SER A 12 -2.89 -22.68 -6.39
C SER A 12 -2.08 -21.40 -6.62
N ASP A 13 -0.76 -21.54 -6.71
CA ASP A 13 0.17 -20.43 -6.92
C ASP A 13 0.30 -20.07 -8.40
N GLY A 14 0.12 -18.79 -8.72
CA GLY A 14 0.34 -18.21 -10.04
C GLY A 14 1.39 -17.10 -10.01
N GLN A 15 1.78 -16.64 -11.20
CA GLN A 15 2.79 -15.59 -11.36
C GLN A 15 2.40 -14.26 -10.68
N PHE A 16 1.09 -13.97 -10.59
CA PHE A 16 0.54 -12.73 -10.05
C PHE A 16 -0.21 -12.89 -8.72
N GLY A 17 -0.18 -14.08 -8.10
CA GLY A 17 -0.84 -14.35 -6.83
C GLY A 17 -1.52 -15.71 -6.79
N LYS A 18 -2.33 -15.93 -5.74
CA LYS A 18 -3.12 -17.15 -5.58
C LYS A 18 -4.35 -17.11 -6.49
N PHE A 19 -4.58 -18.18 -7.21
CA PHE A 19 -5.79 -18.39 -7.99
C PHE A 19 -6.57 -19.59 -7.45
N LEU A 20 -7.85 -19.65 -7.79
CA LEU A 20 -8.74 -20.74 -7.40
C LEU A 20 -8.71 -21.84 -8.45
N THR A 21 -8.32 -23.06 -8.06
CA THR A 21 -8.39 -24.25 -8.91
C THR A 21 -9.60 -25.08 -8.51
N ILE A 22 -10.48 -25.33 -9.48
CA ILE A 22 -11.73 -26.07 -9.34
C ILE A 22 -11.57 -27.38 -10.11
N SER A 23 -11.49 -28.48 -9.38
CA SER A 23 -11.22 -29.81 -9.92
C SER A 23 -12.38 -30.78 -9.66
N GLY A 24 -12.34 -31.94 -10.30
CA GLY A 24 -13.40 -32.95 -10.18
C GLY A 24 -14.59 -32.69 -11.10
N TRP A 25 -14.44 -31.88 -12.14
CA TRP A 25 -15.45 -31.73 -13.19
C TRP A 25 -15.57 -33.04 -14.00
N ASN A 26 -16.79 -33.34 -14.45
CA ASN A 26 -16.99 -34.37 -15.47
C ASN A 26 -16.46 -33.88 -16.82
N GLU A 27 -15.98 -34.80 -17.67
CA GLU A 27 -15.45 -34.48 -19.00
C GLU A 27 -16.46 -33.71 -19.86
N SER A 28 -17.74 -34.10 -19.81
CA SER A 28 -18.82 -33.40 -20.52
C SER A 28 -18.99 -31.94 -20.09
N ASP A 29 -18.81 -31.65 -18.80
CA ASP A 29 -18.94 -30.29 -18.27
C ASP A 29 -17.75 -29.42 -18.70
N LEU A 30 -16.54 -29.98 -18.67
CA LEU A 30 -15.33 -29.29 -19.14
C LEU A 30 -15.39 -29.01 -20.65
N ASP A 31 -15.79 -29.99 -21.44
CA ASP A 31 -15.95 -29.83 -22.89
C ASP A 31 -17.00 -28.77 -23.22
N TRP A 32 -18.11 -28.77 -22.49
CA TRP A 32 -19.13 -27.72 -22.64
C TRP A 32 -18.58 -26.34 -22.29
N LEU A 33 -17.87 -26.18 -21.16
CA LEU A 33 -17.27 -24.91 -20.75
C LEU A 33 -16.23 -24.39 -21.75
N ARG A 34 -15.44 -25.28 -22.36
CA ARG A 34 -14.42 -24.92 -23.37
C ARG A 34 -15.01 -24.32 -24.64
N LEU A 35 -16.28 -24.61 -24.96
CA LEU A 35 -16.98 -24.08 -26.12
C LEU A 35 -17.57 -22.69 -25.87
N LYS A 36 -17.52 -22.18 -24.63
CA LYS A 36 -18.13 -20.92 -24.22
C LYS A 36 -17.15 -19.75 -24.21
N THR A 37 -17.67 -18.55 -24.44
CA THR A 37 -16.95 -17.29 -24.21
C THR A 37 -16.85 -16.96 -22.73
N GLN A 38 -15.95 -16.04 -22.34
CA GLN A 38 -15.87 -15.57 -20.96
C GLN A 38 -17.17 -14.96 -20.44
N VAL A 39 -17.96 -14.32 -21.32
CA VAL A 39 -19.26 -13.74 -20.95
C VAL A 39 -20.24 -14.85 -20.58
N GLU A 40 -20.36 -15.87 -21.42
CA GLU A 40 -21.24 -17.02 -21.16
C GLU A 40 -20.77 -17.83 -19.94
N ILE A 41 -19.46 -17.98 -19.74
CA ILE A 41 -18.92 -18.67 -18.56
C ILE A 41 -19.29 -17.91 -17.28
N ARG A 42 -19.28 -16.58 -17.29
CA ARG A 42 -19.67 -15.76 -16.12
C ARG A 42 -21.16 -15.79 -15.82
N GLU A 43 -22.00 -16.22 -16.77
CA GLU A 43 -23.41 -16.52 -16.50
C GLU A 43 -23.60 -17.89 -15.82
N TYR A 44 -22.56 -18.74 -15.86
CA TYR A 44 -22.57 -20.10 -15.33
C TYR A 44 -21.77 -20.26 -14.05
N LEU A 45 -20.62 -19.59 -13.95
CA LEU A 45 -19.69 -19.63 -12.83
C LEU A 45 -19.49 -18.23 -12.26
N ALA A 46 -19.61 -18.12 -10.95
CA ALA A 46 -19.36 -16.88 -10.24
C ALA A 46 -18.66 -17.17 -8.91
N VAL A 47 -17.84 -16.24 -8.43
CA VAL A 47 -17.20 -16.34 -7.12
C VAL A 47 -17.66 -15.17 -6.27
N PHE A 48 -18.13 -15.44 -5.06
CA PHE A 48 -18.60 -14.44 -4.10
C PHE A 48 -17.94 -14.64 -2.74
N PRO A 49 -17.82 -13.58 -1.91
CA PRO A 49 -17.65 -13.76 -0.47
C PRO A 49 -18.83 -14.56 0.09
N THR A 50 -18.60 -15.59 0.91
CA THR A 50 -19.64 -16.49 1.42
C THR A 50 -20.73 -15.73 2.18
N GLN A 51 -20.34 -14.73 2.98
CA GLN A 51 -21.27 -13.85 3.71
C GLN A 51 -22.27 -13.10 2.82
N THR A 52 -21.96 -12.96 1.53
CA THR A 52 -22.81 -12.31 0.54
C THR A 52 -23.89 -13.25 0.01
N ILE A 53 -23.71 -14.56 0.15
CA ILE A 53 -24.67 -15.60 -0.24
C ILE A 53 -25.70 -15.83 0.87
N ASP A 54 -25.30 -15.75 2.14
CA ASP A 54 -26.19 -15.91 3.30
C ASP A 54 -27.27 -14.82 3.40
N GLY A 55 -27.09 -13.69 2.69
CA GLY A 55 -27.99 -12.54 2.66
C GLY A 55 -28.84 -12.43 1.39
N LEU A 56 -29.13 -13.53 0.69
CA LEU A 56 -30.00 -13.59 -0.50
C LEU A 56 -31.47 -13.24 -0.17
N ASP A 57 -31.72 -12.00 0.27
CA ASP A 57 -33.02 -11.36 0.12
C ASP A 57 -33.14 -10.83 -1.32
N GLU A 58 -34.29 -11.10 -1.95
CA GLU A 58 -34.59 -11.08 -3.40
C GLU A 58 -34.37 -9.76 -4.19
N ARG A 59 -33.57 -8.79 -3.72
CA ARG A 59 -33.48 -7.45 -4.34
C ARG A 59 -32.09 -6.83 -4.47
N THR A 60 -31.01 -7.55 -4.15
CA THR A 60 -29.65 -7.01 -4.31
C THR A 60 -28.95 -7.67 -5.50
N THR A 61 -28.64 -6.91 -6.54
CA THR A 61 -27.76 -7.38 -7.63
C THR A 61 -26.34 -7.49 -7.07
N LEU A 62 -26.00 -8.68 -6.56
CA LEU A 62 -24.66 -8.95 -6.04
C LEU A 62 -23.68 -9.00 -7.22
N GLN A 63 -22.57 -8.27 -7.10
CA GLN A 63 -21.50 -8.34 -8.09
C GLN A 63 -20.51 -9.44 -7.71
N PRO A 64 -20.28 -10.43 -8.59
CA PRO A 64 -19.26 -11.43 -8.36
C PRO A 64 -17.88 -10.79 -8.38
N ILE A 65 -16.93 -11.47 -7.76
CA ILE A 65 -15.53 -11.06 -7.76
C ILE A 65 -15.07 -10.97 -9.23
N PRO A 66 -14.52 -9.81 -9.65
CA PRO A 66 -14.02 -9.66 -11.01
C PRO A 66 -12.81 -10.59 -11.21
N GLY A 67 -12.82 -11.38 -12.27
CA GLY A 67 -11.74 -12.30 -12.61
C GLY A 67 -12.03 -13.10 -13.87
N THR A 68 -11.06 -13.89 -14.33
CA THR A 68 -11.13 -14.65 -15.58
C THR A 68 -11.10 -16.15 -15.27
N PHE A 69 -11.96 -16.91 -15.95
CA PHE A 69 -11.96 -18.36 -15.86
C PHE A 69 -11.14 -18.96 -17.01
N HIS A 70 -10.19 -19.84 -16.69
CA HIS A 70 -9.37 -20.57 -17.65
C HIS A 70 -9.67 -22.06 -17.55
N MET A 71 -9.93 -22.70 -18.67
CA MET A 71 -10.24 -24.12 -18.72
C MET A 71 -8.95 -24.88 -19.02
N ASP A 72 -8.49 -25.67 -18.04
CA ASP A 72 -7.39 -26.60 -18.18
C ASP A 72 -7.93 -27.99 -18.61
N GLN A 73 -7.06 -29.00 -18.71
CA GLN A 73 -7.45 -30.35 -19.15
C GLN A 73 -8.41 -31.06 -18.18
N GLU A 74 -8.23 -30.88 -16.87
CA GLU A 74 -9.01 -31.58 -15.83
C GLU A 74 -9.61 -30.61 -14.79
N SER A 75 -9.42 -29.31 -14.97
CA SER A 75 -9.82 -28.30 -13.99
C SER A 75 -10.25 -26.99 -14.65
N VAL A 76 -10.96 -26.18 -13.88
CA VAL A 76 -11.24 -24.78 -14.19
C VAL A 76 -10.48 -23.92 -13.20
N ARG A 77 -9.79 -22.91 -13.70
CA ARG A 77 -8.99 -21.97 -12.91
C ARG A 77 -9.65 -20.60 -12.92
N PHE A 78 -9.82 -19.98 -11.76
CA PHE A 78 -10.27 -18.60 -11.66
C PHE A 78 -9.15 -17.69 -11.18
N GLU A 79 -8.72 -16.78 -12.04
CA GLU A 79 -7.71 -15.75 -11.77
C GLU A 79 -8.42 -14.43 -11.45
N PRO A 80 -8.40 -13.96 -10.19
CA PRO A 80 -9.10 -12.76 -9.82
C PRO A 80 -8.34 -11.51 -10.29
N LEU A 81 -9.07 -10.44 -10.60
CA LEU A 81 -8.47 -9.13 -10.96
C LEU A 81 -7.76 -8.49 -9.76
N PHE A 82 -8.24 -8.78 -8.56
CA PHE A 82 -7.66 -8.33 -7.29
C PHE A 82 -7.43 -9.54 -6.38
N PRO A 83 -6.39 -9.55 -5.54
CA PRO A 83 -6.14 -10.64 -4.61
C PRO A 83 -7.35 -10.93 -3.71
N PHE A 84 -7.56 -12.21 -3.39
CA PHE A 84 -8.55 -12.60 -2.39
C PHE A 84 -8.18 -12.02 -1.01
N LEU A 85 -9.20 -11.55 -0.29
CA LEU A 85 -9.06 -10.97 1.04
C LEU A 85 -8.84 -12.08 2.09
N LYS A 86 -8.01 -11.74 3.08
CA LYS A 86 -7.72 -12.59 4.24
C LYS A 86 -8.98 -12.81 5.08
N ASP A 87 -9.06 -13.97 5.73
CA ASP A 87 -10.12 -14.35 6.68
C ASP A 87 -11.55 -14.19 6.10
N THR A 88 -11.64 -14.08 4.78
CA THR A 88 -12.89 -14.01 4.03
C THR A 88 -13.11 -15.39 3.44
N SER A 89 -14.20 -16.03 3.85
CA SER A 89 -14.68 -17.23 3.17
C SER A 89 -15.23 -16.81 1.81
N TYR A 90 -14.95 -17.62 0.80
CA TYR A 90 -15.48 -17.45 -0.54
C TYR A 90 -16.31 -18.67 -0.90
N SER A 91 -17.23 -18.51 -1.84
CA SER A 91 -17.92 -19.64 -2.42
C SER A 91 -17.96 -19.51 -3.94
N LEU A 92 -17.73 -20.64 -4.60
CA LEU A 92 -18.02 -20.79 -6.01
C LEU A 92 -19.50 -21.09 -6.18
N ILE A 93 -20.17 -20.30 -6.99
CA ILE A 93 -21.54 -20.52 -7.45
C ILE A 93 -21.49 -21.14 -8.83
N VAL A 94 -22.18 -22.25 -8.98
CA VAL A 94 -22.39 -22.93 -10.27
C VAL A 94 -23.89 -22.92 -10.55
N TYR A 95 -24.31 -22.09 -11.51
CA TYR A 95 -25.70 -21.97 -11.87
C TYR A 95 -26.16 -23.10 -12.78
N GLU A 96 -27.43 -23.51 -12.71
CA GLU A 96 -28.00 -24.46 -13.67
C GLU A 96 -28.29 -23.80 -15.03
N GLU A 97 -28.16 -24.54 -16.14
CA GLU A 97 -28.38 -23.99 -17.48
C GLU A 97 -29.85 -23.55 -17.69
N THR A 98 -30.80 -24.23 -17.04
CA THR A 98 -32.24 -23.99 -17.17
C THR A 98 -32.80 -23.20 -16.00
N GLY A 99 -33.30 -21.99 -16.27
CA GLY A 99 -33.99 -21.16 -15.30
C GLY A 99 -34.11 -19.72 -15.79
N ASP A 100 -35.18 -19.03 -15.40
CA ASP A 100 -35.32 -17.59 -15.61
C ASP A 100 -34.24 -16.86 -14.80
N ASN A 101 -33.64 -15.80 -15.35
CA ASN A 101 -32.38 -15.20 -14.82
C ASN A 101 -32.46 -14.75 -13.35
N LEU A 102 -33.66 -14.51 -12.82
CA LEU A 102 -33.88 -14.04 -11.45
C LEU A 102 -33.92 -15.15 -10.40
N ASN A 103 -34.30 -16.39 -10.77
CA ASN A 103 -34.49 -17.52 -9.83
C ASN A 103 -33.75 -18.78 -10.29
N ARG A 104 -32.64 -18.62 -11.01
CA ARG A 104 -31.87 -19.74 -11.53
C ARG A 104 -31.30 -20.57 -10.36
N PRO A 105 -31.62 -21.88 -10.26
CA PRO A 105 -31.04 -22.74 -9.24
C PRO A 105 -29.51 -22.72 -9.35
N PHE A 106 -28.84 -22.84 -8.21
CA PHE A 106 -27.39 -22.89 -8.17
C PHE A 106 -26.89 -23.84 -7.08
N GLU A 107 -25.70 -24.37 -7.31
CA GLU A 107 -24.90 -25.08 -6.32
C GLU A 107 -23.85 -24.11 -5.76
N SER A 108 -23.69 -24.10 -4.43
CA SER A 108 -22.64 -23.33 -3.75
C SER A 108 -21.58 -24.27 -3.19
N TYR A 109 -20.32 -23.93 -3.43
CA TYR A 109 -19.17 -24.66 -2.93
C TYR A 109 -18.27 -23.71 -2.15
N ASP A 110 -18.27 -23.85 -0.83
CA ASP A 110 -17.46 -23.01 0.05
C ASP A 110 -15.97 -23.37 -0.06
N ILE A 111 -15.13 -22.34 -0.10
CA ILE A 111 -13.70 -22.44 0.06
C ILE A 111 -13.26 -21.63 1.27
N GLN A 112 -12.52 -22.29 2.17
CA GLN A 112 -11.91 -21.61 3.29
C GLN A 112 -10.85 -20.61 2.83
N SER A 113 -10.80 -19.46 3.50
CA SER A 113 -9.84 -18.39 3.24
C SER A 113 -8.41 -18.93 3.08
N LEU A 114 -7.62 -18.30 2.20
CA LEU A 114 -6.19 -18.59 2.06
C LEU A 114 -5.49 -18.70 3.42
N PRO A 115 -4.84 -19.82 3.75
CA PRO A 115 -3.89 -19.86 4.85
C PRO A 115 -2.75 -18.92 4.49
N ASN A 116 -2.49 -17.92 5.33
CA ASN A 116 -1.48 -16.90 5.08
C ASN A 116 -0.05 -17.43 5.37
N ASN A 117 0.33 -18.52 4.71
CA ASN A 117 1.65 -19.15 4.78
C ASN A 117 2.56 -18.69 3.63
N LEU A 118 2.26 -17.54 3.02
CA LEU A 118 3.22 -16.92 2.11
C LEU A 118 4.41 -16.44 2.94
N GLU A 119 5.59 -16.97 2.65
CA GLU A 119 6.83 -16.58 3.32
C GLU A 119 7.02 -15.06 3.17
N PRO A 120 7.11 -14.31 4.28
CA PRO A 120 7.35 -12.87 4.24
C PRO A 120 8.64 -12.56 3.49
N SER A 121 8.55 -11.82 2.39
CA SER A 121 9.73 -11.36 1.65
C SER A 121 9.82 -9.83 1.52
N CYS A 122 8.72 -9.11 1.75
CA CYS A 122 8.68 -7.65 1.70
C CYS A 122 9.31 -7.03 2.96
N GLU A 123 10.15 -6.03 2.76
CA GLU A 123 10.84 -5.27 3.81
C GLU A 123 10.47 -3.80 3.74
N ILE A 124 10.52 -3.12 4.89
CA ILE A 124 10.46 -1.67 4.96
C ILE A 124 11.87 -1.14 4.66
N VAL A 125 12.01 -0.45 3.54
CA VAL A 125 13.29 0.07 3.05
C VAL A 125 13.67 1.37 3.78
N SER A 126 12.70 2.26 3.98
CA SER A 126 12.94 3.52 4.69
C SER A 126 11.65 4.17 5.17
N ILE A 127 11.74 4.91 6.28
CA ILE A 127 10.69 5.75 6.82
C ILE A 127 11.18 7.19 6.86
N TYR A 128 10.39 8.12 6.32
CA TYR A 128 10.66 9.56 6.34
C TYR A 128 9.60 10.31 7.15
N PRO A 129 10.00 11.40 7.85
CA PRO A 129 11.34 12.00 7.85
C PRO A 129 12.38 11.18 8.62
N THR A 130 13.65 11.31 8.27
CA THR A 130 14.77 10.64 8.96
C THR A 130 15.33 11.46 10.12
N ALA A 131 14.81 12.67 10.36
CA ALA A 131 15.24 13.52 11.45
C ALA A 131 14.62 13.04 12.77
N ASN A 132 15.42 12.96 13.84
CA ASN A 132 14.96 12.56 15.17
C ASN A 132 13.98 13.56 15.82
N GLN A 133 13.85 14.77 15.27
CA GLN A 133 12.88 15.77 15.71
C GLN A 133 12.04 16.23 14.52
N ILE A 134 10.72 16.24 14.70
CA ILE A 134 9.74 16.72 13.73
C ILE A 134 8.95 17.89 14.32
N PRO A 135 8.48 18.86 13.53
CA PRO A 135 7.67 19.94 14.06
C PRO A 135 6.27 19.43 14.44
N VAL A 136 5.60 20.13 15.37
CA VAL A 136 4.22 19.80 15.77
C VAL A 136 3.22 19.87 14.60
N ASN A 137 3.55 20.64 13.56
CA ASN A 137 2.80 20.70 12.30
C ASN A 137 3.42 19.84 11.19
N GLN A 138 4.09 18.73 11.54
CA GLN A 138 4.48 17.72 10.56
C GLN A 138 3.25 17.32 9.75
N LEU A 139 3.37 17.33 8.43
CA LEU A 139 2.24 17.07 7.55
C LEU A 139 2.25 15.65 7.00
N LYS A 140 3.44 15.13 6.65
CA LYS A 140 3.58 13.87 5.92
C LYS A 140 4.58 12.92 6.54
N PHE A 141 4.29 11.64 6.44
CA PHE A 141 5.28 10.57 6.52
C PHE A 141 5.34 9.86 5.17
N TYR A 142 6.49 9.25 4.89
CA TYR A 142 6.63 8.36 3.75
C TYR A 142 7.17 7.02 4.24
N VAL A 143 6.60 5.93 3.76
CA VAL A 143 7.12 4.58 4.00
C VAL A 143 7.43 3.97 2.64
N HIS A 144 8.67 3.52 2.47
CA HIS A 144 9.13 2.83 1.27
C HIS A 144 9.26 1.34 1.56
N PHE A 145 8.81 0.52 0.62
CA PHE A 145 8.80 -0.93 0.70
C PHE A 145 9.66 -1.54 -0.40
N SER A 146 10.19 -2.74 -0.17
CA SER A 146 11.00 -3.45 -1.18
C SER A 146 10.14 -4.04 -2.30
N GLU A 147 8.88 -4.38 -2.00
CA GLU A 147 7.90 -4.96 -2.92
C GLU A 147 6.62 -4.11 -3.01
N PRO A 148 5.82 -4.23 -4.08
CA PRO A 148 4.53 -3.57 -4.18
C PRO A 148 3.59 -4.00 -3.04
N MET A 149 2.86 -3.06 -2.47
CA MET A 149 1.96 -3.28 -1.32
C MET A 149 0.48 -3.35 -1.72
N ALA A 150 -0.32 -4.05 -0.92
CA ALA A 150 -1.77 -4.05 -1.06
C ALA A 150 -2.38 -2.76 -0.49
N GLU A 151 -3.44 -2.27 -1.13
CA GLU A 151 -4.22 -1.12 -0.69
C GLU A 151 -5.31 -1.52 0.32
N GLY A 152 -5.69 -0.59 1.20
CA GLY A 152 -6.84 -0.71 2.10
C GLY A 152 -6.52 -1.26 3.49
N ASN A 153 -5.23 -1.38 3.84
CA ASN A 153 -4.79 -1.90 5.15
C ASN A 153 -3.82 -0.97 5.89
N SER A 154 -3.57 0.23 5.38
CA SER A 154 -2.65 1.18 6.01
C SER A 154 -3.13 1.65 7.39
N SER A 155 -4.45 1.86 7.56
CA SER A 155 -5.07 2.38 8.78
C SER A 155 -4.91 1.46 9.99
N GLN A 156 -4.87 0.15 9.77
CA GLN A 156 -4.68 -0.86 10.82
C GLN A 156 -3.20 -1.18 11.05
N SER A 157 -2.36 -0.94 10.04
CA SER A 157 -0.96 -1.32 10.04
C SER A 157 -0.02 -0.21 10.49
N ILE A 158 -0.48 1.04 10.51
CA ILE A 158 0.34 2.20 10.89
C ILE A 158 -0.25 2.88 12.12
N THR A 159 0.59 3.08 13.14
CA THR A 159 0.17 3.70 14.39
C THR A 159 1.16 4.76 14.87
N LEU A 160 0.63 5.69 15.66
CA LEU A 160 1.41 6.64 16.46
C LEU A 160 1.10 6.42 17.93
N GLN A 161 2.14 6.34 18.76
CA GLN A 161 2.00 6.18 20.19
C GLN A 161 2.85 7.20 20.93
N ARG A 162 2.34 7.77 22.02
CA ARG A 162 3.13 8.64 22.89
C ARG A 162 4.08 7.83 23.77
N THR A 163 5.33 8.25 23.87
CA THR A 163 6.32 7.55 24.72
C THR A 163 6.11 7.80 26.22
N ASP A 164 5.49 8.94 26.59
CA ASP A 164 5.32 9.34 27.99
C ASP A 164 4.12 8.66 28.66
N THR A 165 3.04 8.41 27.91
CA THR A 165 1.81 7.80 28.43
C THR A 165 1.53 6.41 27.87
N GLY A 166 2.16 6.01 26.76
CA GLY A 166 1.80 4.81 26.00
C GLY A 166 0.46 4.96 25.25
N GLU A 167 -0.13 6.14 25.21
CA GLU A 167 -1.40 6.40 24.53
C GLU A 167 -1.24 6.32 23.02
N HIS A 168 -2.08 5.50 22.36
CA HIS A 168 -2.20 5.50 20.90
C HIS A 168 -2.92 6.77 20.44
N LEU A 169 -2.29 7.51 19.55
CA LEU A 169 -2.86 8.70 18.93
C LEU A 169 -3.86 8.27 17.84
N SER A 170 -5.14 8.27 18.19
CA SER A 170 -6.24 7.97 17.26
C SER A 170 -6.67 9.21 16.46
N ASN A 171 -7.25 9.00 15.26
CA ASN A 171 -7.79 10.06 14.40
C ASN A 171 -6.80 11.20 14.10
N VAL A 172 -5.52 10.85 13.99
CA VAL A 172 -4.44 11.79 13.64
C VAL A 172 -4.09 11.75 12.15
N PHE A 173 -4.39 10.66 11.47
CA PHE A 173 -4.12 10.48 10.05
C PHE A 173 -5.35 10.78 9.20
N LEU A 174 -5.11 11.25 7.98
CA LEU A 174 -6.07 11.15 6.89
C LEU A 174 -5.87 9.79 6.23
N HIS A 175 -6.87 8.91 6.36
CA HIS A 175 -6.74 7.51 5.96
C HIS A 175 -7.14 7.23 4.50
N GLU A 176 -8.05 8.02 3.92
CA GLU A 176 -8.63 7.72 2.61
C GLU A 176 -8.64 8.95 1.68
N PRO A 177 -8.33 8.77 0.37
CA PRO A 177 -7.76 7.56 -0.23
C PRO A 177 -6.32 7.32 0.22
N GLU A 178 -5.84 6.07 0.17
CA GLU A 178 -4.42 5.76 0.34
C GLU A 178 -3.60 6.39 -0.80
N LEU A 179 -2.44 6.97 -0.47
CA LEU A 179 -1.64 7.76 -1.43
C LEU A 179 -0.36 7.03 -1.81
N TRP A 180 -0.53 5.98 -2.60
CA TRP A 180 0.56 5.20 -3.18
C TRP A 180 1.23 5.94 -4.35
N ASP A 181 2.50 5.61 -4.59
CA ASP A 181 3.12 5.87 -5.88
C ASP A 181 2.67 4.84 -6.93
N HIS A 182 3.07 5.05 -8.19
CA HIS A 182 2.64 4.20 -9.30
C HIS A 182 3.04 2.72 -9.13
N GLU A 183 4.18 2.45 -8.48
CA GLU A 183 4.67 1.09 -8.24
C GLU A 183 4.10 0.46 -6.97
N HIS A 184 3.26 1.17 -6.20
CA HIS A 184 2.79 0.75 -4.87
C HIS A 184 3.94 0.41 -3.90
N LYS A 185 5.11 1.04 -4.07
CA LYS A 185 6.29 0.84 -3.22
C LYS A 185 6.54 2.00 -2.27
N ARG A 186 5.82 3.11 -2.40
CA ARG A 186 5.88 4.24 -1.47
C ARG A 186 4.49 4.72 -1.08
N LEU A 187 4.16 4.56 0.20
CA LEU A 187 2.96 5.16 0.79
C LEU A 187 3.26 6.57 1.31
N THR A 188 2.44 7.55 0.92
CA THR A 188 2.40 8.89 1.53
C THR A 188 1.30 8.93 2.58
N ILE A 189 1.66 9.24 3.82
CA ILE A 189 0.71 9.29 4.94
C ILE A 189 0.55 10.74 5.36
N PHE A 190 -0.67 11.26 5.37
CA PHE A 190 -0.95 12.59 5.88
C PHE A 190 -1.37 12.53 7.35
N LEU A 191 -0.73 13.35 8.19
CA LEU A 191 -1.41 13.85 9.38
C LEU A 191 -2.54 14.77 8.95
N ASP A 192 -3.69 14.68 9.60
CA ASP A 192 -4.94 15.31 9.17
C ASP A 192 -4.72 16.77 8.74
N PRO A 193 -4.78 17.06 7.42
CA PRO A 193 -4.51 18.40 6.91
C PRO A 193 -5.47 19.46 7.46
N ALA A 194 -6.69 19.08 7.84
CA ALA A 194 -7.68 19.97 8.44
C ALA A 194 -7.26 20.45 9.83
N ARG A 195 -6.42 19.68 10.53
CA ARG A 195 -5.82 20.01 11.82
C ARG A 195 -4.47 20.70 11.70
N ILE A 196 -3.84 20.69 10.51
CA ILE A 196 -2.54 21.34 10.26
C ILE A 196 -2.71 22.77 9.71
N LYS A 197 -3.66 23.01 8.79
CA LYS A 197 -3.86 24.33 8.17
C LYS A 197 -4.62 25.28 9.11
N ARG A 198 -4.25 26.57 9.09
CA ARG A 198 -4.87 27.62 9.92
C ARG A 198 -6.29 27.93 9.42
N GLY A 199 -7.16 28.31 10.36
CA GLY A 199 -8.51 28.81 10.06
C GLY A 199 -9.49 27.73 9.60
N LEU A 200 -9.07 26.46 9.59
CA LEU A 200 -9.96 25.34 9.39
C LEU A 200 -10.55 24.91 10.73
N GLN A 201 -11.83 24.55 10.69
CA GLN A 201 -12.61 24.15 11.86
C GLN A 201 -11.94 22.98 12.63
N GLY A 202 -11.31 22.05 11.92
CA GLY A 202 -10.59 20.91 12.52
C GLY A 202 -9.46 21.33 13.47
N ASN A 203 -8.61 22.28 13.09
CA ASN A 203 -7.56 22.79 13.98
C ASN A 203 -8.14 23.52 15.22
N VAL A 204 -9.23 24.27 15.04
CA VAL A 204 -9.88 25.02 16.14
C VAL A 204 -10.51 24.07 17.17
N GLN A 205 -11.13 22.99 16.71
CA GLN A 205 -11.86 22.05 17.58
C GLN A 205 -10.96 21.00 18.23
N SER A 206 -9.95 20.49 17.50
CA SER A 206 -9.18 19.31 17.90
C SER A 206 -7.68 19.56 18.03
N GLY A 207 -7.22 20.79 17.80
CA GLY A 207 -5.81 21.15 17.85
C GLY A 207 -4.95 20.40 16.83
N TYR A 208 -3.62 20.50 17.00
CA TYR A 208 -2.67 19.75 16.16
C TYR A 208 -2.74 18.25 16.44
N PRO A 209 -2.44 17.39 15.45
CA PRO A 209 -2.35 15.94 15.65
C PRO A 209 -1.27 15.52 16.63
N LEU A 210 -0.21 16.33 16.76
CA LEU A 210 0.93 16.08 17.65
C LEU A 210 0.96 17.10 18.79
N VAL A 211 1.65 16.73 19.89
CA VAL A 211 1.85 17.60 21.06
C VAL A 211 3.32 17.97 21.18
N GLN A 212 3.62 19.27 21.15
CA GLN A 212 4.99 19.77 21.31
C GLN A 212 5.58 19.33 22.65
N GLY A 213 6.84 18.89 22.63
CA GLY A 213 7.58 18.45 23.82
C GLY A 213 7.39 16.97 24.15
N THR A 214 6.40 16.32 23.55
CA THR A 214 6.16 14.87 23.71
C THR A 214 6.90 14.11 22.62
N ALA A 215 7.55 13.00 22.97
CA ALA A 215 8.09 12.07 21.99
C ALA A 215 7.03 11.04 21.59
N ILE A 216 7.08 10.60 20.33
CA ILE A 216 6.15 9.63 19.75
C ILE A 216 6.93 8.50 19.07
N VAL A 217 6.33 7.32 19.06
CA VAL A 217 6.77 6.16 18.25
C VAL A 217 5.83 6.04 17.06
N PHE A 218 6.40 6.05 15.87
CA PHE A 218 5.72 5.73 14.62
C PHE A 218 6.02 4.27 14.27
N THR A 219 4.98 3.45 14.21
CA THR A 219 5.11 2.01 14.00
C THR A 219 4.44 1.60 12.70
N VAL A 220 5.18 0.87 11.87
CA VAL A 220 4.64 0.09 10.74
C VAL A 220 4.65 -1.37 11.16
N ASN A 221 3.46 -1.96 11.30
CA ASN A 221 3.27 -3.31 11.80
C ASN A 221 3.52 -4.36 10.71
N GLU A 222 4.07 -5.51 11.09
CA GLU A 222 4.32 -6.64 10.19
C GLU A 222 3.07 -7.19 9.49
N ASN A 223 1.88 -6.97 10.05
CA ASN A 223 0.62 -7.37 9.44
C ASN A 223 0.23 -6.54 8.20
N PHE A 224 1.01 -5.51 7.85
CA PHE A 224 0.83 -4.83 6.56
C PHE A 224 1.12 -5.82 5.43
N LEU A 225 0.20 -5.91 4.46
CA LEU A 225 0.24 -6.90 3.41
C LEU A 225 0.89 -6.34 2.14
N ASP A 226 1.76 -7.14 1.53
CA ASP A 226 2.23 -6.91 0.17
C ASP A 226 1.12 -7.21 -0.85
N ALA A 227 1.36 -6.88 -2.13
CA ALA A 227 0.39 -7.08 -3.21
C ALA A 227 0.03 -8.56 -3.46
N ARG A 228 0.80 -9.51 -2.91
CA ARG A 228 0.50 -10.96 -2.95
C ARG A 228 -0.31 -11.41 -1.74
N GLY A 229 -0.53 -10.54 -0.75
CA GLY A 229 -1.20 -10.82 0.51
C GLY A 229 -0.26 -11.33 1.61
N ALA A 230 1.06 -11.36 1.39
CA ALA A 230 2.03 -11.78 2.39
C ALA A 230 2.35 -10.63 3.36
N LYS A 231 2.63 -10.96 4.62
CA LYS A 231 3.05 -9.99 5.64
C LYS A 231 4.43 -9.41 5.34
N LEU A 232 4.75 -8.27 5.94
CA LEU A 232 6.14 -7.78 5.99
C LEU A 232 7.00 -8.75 6.82
N LYS A 233 8.31 -8.80 6.53
CA LYS A 233 9.26 -9.62 7.29
C LYS A 233 9.28 -9.30 8.78
N SER A 234 9.10 -8.04 9.14
CA SER A 234 9.12 -7.57 10.52
C SER A 234 8.47 -6.20 10.64
N SER A 235 7.99 -5.89 11.84
CA SER A 235 7.55 -4.53 12.19
C SER A 235 8.74 -3.57 12.25
N GLN A 236 8.52 -2.28 12.03
CA GLN A 236 9.54 -1.24 12.23
C GLN A 236 8.97 -0.06 13.03
N GLU A 237 9.78 0.41 13.98
CA GLU A 237 9.47 1.55 14.84
C GLU A 237 10.46 2.67 14.60
N THR A 238 9.96 3.91 14.54
CA THR A 238 10.78 5.12 14.47
C THR A 238 10.32 6.12 15.53
N THR A 239 11.25 6.53 16.40
CA THR A 239 10.96 7.48 17.48
C THR A 239 11.27 8.91 17.07
N TYR A 240 10.31 9.80 17.27
CA TYR A 240 10.42 11.22 16.98
C TYR A 240 10.20 12.07 18.22
N LYS A 241 11.06 13.07 18.45
CA LYS A 241 10.75 14.18 19.35
C LYS A 241 9.87 15.19 18.64
N VAL A 242 8.75 15.59 19.23
CA VAL A 242 7.91 16.64 18.64
C VAL A 242 8.41 18.00 19.11
N GLY A 243 9.01 18.74 18.18
CA GLY A 243 9.52 20.09 18.36
C GLY A 243 8.48 21.19 18.12
N PRO A 244 8.90 22.46 18.11
CA PRO A 244 8.03 23.59 17.85
C PRO A 244 7.49 23.60 16.42
N LEU A 245 6.52 24.47 16.18
CA LEU A 245 6.00 24.77 14.85
C LEU A 245 7.12 25.21 13.90
N GLU A 246 7.15 24.66 12.69
CA GLU A 246 7.97 25.19 11.60
C GLU A 246 7.07 25.92 10.60
N ARG A 247 7.29 27.23 10.47
CA ARG A 247 6.51 28.14 9.61
C ARG A 247 7.39 29.04 8.77
N ARG A 248 8.71 28.99 8.95
CA ARG A 248 9.63 29.81 8.17
C ARG A 248 9.50 29.38 6.71
N LEU A 249 9.54 30.34 5.79
CA LEU A 249 9.64 30.02 4.37
C LEU A 249 11.00 29.37 4.09
N VAL A 250 11.09 28.58 3.02
CA VAL A 250 12.37 28.01 2.59
C VAL A 250 13.24 29.16 2.10
N GLU A 251 14.41 29.34 2.69
CA GLU A 251 15.35 30.39 2.32
C GLU A 251 16.63 29.78 1.73
N ILE A 252 16.66 29.68 0.40
CA ILE A 252 17.74 29.01 -0.37
C ILE A 252 19.14 29.60 -0.06
N LYS A 253 19.21 30.89 0.29
CA LYS A 253 20.45 31.58 0.68
C LYS A 253 21.10 31.01 1.95
N ASN A 254 20.34 30.29 2.79
CA ASN A 254 20.83 29.68 4.03
C ASN A 254 21.37 28.26 3.79
N TRP A 255 21.22 27.72 2.58
CA TRP A 255 21.72 26.40 2.23
C TRP A 255 23.23 26.45 2.03
N GLN A 256 23.91 25.36 2.37
CA GLN A 256 25.35 25.22 2.20
C GLN A 256 25.60 24.29 1.02
N TYR A 257 26.35 24.77 0.03
CA TYR A 257 26.68 24.03 -1.18
C TYR A 257 28.13 23.56 -1.09
N HIS A 258 28.34 22.28 -1.33
CA HIS A 258 29.66 21.67 -1.45
C HIS A 258 29.82 21.21 -2.88
N TYR A 259 30.67 21.91 -3.62
CA TYR A 259 30.99 21.59 -5.00
C TYR A 259 32.14 20.59 -5.04
N PRO A 260 32.11 19.61 -5.96
CA PRO A 260 33.21 18.71 -6.18
C PRO A 260 34.42 19.45 -6.77
N SER A 261 35.58 18.80 -6.72
CA SER A 261 36.76 19.29 -7.44
C SER A 261 36.50 19.30 -8.97
N ILE A 262 37.17 20.19 -9.68
CA ILE A 262 37.16 20.19 -11.16
C ILE A 262 37.68 18.84 -11.65
N ASP A 263 37.09 18.31 -12.71
CA ASP A 263 37.40 16.99 -13.30
C ASP A 263 37.24 15.79 -12.33
N SER A 264 36.25 15.89 -11.42
CA SER A 264 35.90 14.83 -10.47
C SER A 264 34.52 14.25 -10.73
N LEU A 265 34.32 13.00 -10.30
CA LEU A 265 33.02 12.32 -10.25
C LEU A 265 32.34 12.46 -8.88
N GLU A 266 32.94 13.23 -7.95
CA GLU A 266 32.32 13.53 -6.67
C GLU A 266 31.00 14.28 -6.85
N PRO A 267 30.00 14.03 -5.99
CA PRO A 267 28.69 14.64 -6.17
C PRO A 267 28.65 16.07 -5.61
N ILE A 268 27.76 16.89 -6.18
CA ILE A 268 27.38 18.15 -5.53
C ILE A 268 26.53 17.80 -4.30
N THR A 269 26.91 18.33 -3.14
CA THR A 269 26.16 18.12 -1.89
C THR A 269 25.55 19.43 -1.42
N VAL A 270 24.26 19.40 -1.09
CA VAL A 270 23.53 20.54 -0.51
C VAL A 270 23.12 20.20 0.91
N GLU A 271 23.60 20.96 1.89
CA GLU A 271 23.10 20.91 3.27
C GLU A 271 21.98 21.94 3.43
N PHE A 272 20.79 21.46 3.77
CA PHE A 272 19.65 22.32 4.03
C PHE A 272 19.73 22.91 5.44
N ASP A 273 19.18 24.10 5.62
CA ASP A 273 19.13 24.82 6.90
C ASP A 273 18.12 24.19 7.89
N ARG A 274 17.28 23.28 7.40
CA ARG A 274 16.29 22.52 8.16
C ARG A 274 15.87 21.24 7.41
N PRO A 275 15.19 20.29 8.07
CA PRO A 275 14.50 19.20 7.39
C PRO A 275 13.50 19.74 6.36
N LEU A 276 13.56 19.19 5.14
CA LEU A 276 12.61 19.46 4.06
C LEU A 276 11.87 18.18 3.67
N ASP A 277 10.78 18.33 2.93
CA ASP A 277 9.98 17.19 2.47
C ASP A 277 10.77 16.31 1.49
N HIS A 278 10.90 15.02 1.82
CA HIS A 278 11.74 14.06 1.11
C HIS A 278 11.38 13.94 -0.38
N ALA A 279 10.10 13.72 -0.69
CA ALA A 279 9.63 13.55 -2.06
C ALA A 279 9.73 14.85 -2.87
N LEU A 280 9.49 16.01 -2.24
CA LEU A 280 9.61 17.30 -2.91
C LEU A 280 11.06 17.70 -3.20
N ILE A 281 12.01 17.40 -2.31
CA ILE A 281 13.44 17.65 -2.58
C ILE A 281 13.87 16.97 -3.87
N GLN A 282 13.52 15.69 -4.04
CA GLN A 282 13.88 14.89 -5.20
C GLN A 282 13.27 15.41 -6.51
N ARG A 283 12.10 16.07 -6.45
CA ARG A 283 11.40 16.55 -7.64
C ARG A 283 11.64 18.02 -7.96
N CYS A 284 11.94 18.83 -6.95
CA CYS A 284 11.99 20.29 -7.08
C CYS A 284 13.41 20.84 -7.23
N ILE A 285 14.45 20.02 -7.08
CA ILE A 285 15.84 20.44 -7.26
C ILE A 285 16.44 19.70 -8.44
N CYS A 286 16.91 20.45 -9.43
CA CYS A 286 17.66 19.97 -10.58
C CYS A 286 18.95 20.77 -10.73
N ILE A 287 19.93 20.19 -11.42
CA ILE A 287 21.17 20.88 -11.78
C ILE A 287 21.07 21.25 -13.25
N LYS A 288 21.48 22.47 -13.60
CA LYS A 288 21.51 22.94 -14.98
C LYS A 288 22.92 23.36 -15.37
N ASP A 289 23.28 23.11 -16.61
CA ASP A 289 24.53 23.60 -17.20
C ASP A 289 24.46 25.10 -17.52
N ASN A 290 25.58 25.66 -18.02
CA ASN A 290 25.67 27.07 -18.39
C ASN A 290 24.73 27.48 -19.54
N SER A 291 24.21 26.51 -20.31
CA SER A 291 23.21 26.74 -21.36
C SER A 291 21.77 26.61 -20.87
N GLY A 292 21.58 26.26 -19.59
CA GLY A 292 20.28 26.11 -18.95
C GLY A 292 19.63 24.73 -19.13
N HIS A 293 20.35 23.76 -19.73
CA HIS A 293 19.87 22.39 -19.87
C HIS A 293 20.10 21.61 -18.58
N GLU A 294 19.14 20.74 -18.24
CA GLU A 294 19.26 19.88 -17.07
C GLU A 294 20.38 18.85 -17.26
N VAL A 295 21.26 18.77 -16.27
CA VAL A 295 22.34 17.80 -16.22
C VAL A 295 21.76 16.46 -15.76
N GLN A 296 21.96 15.42 -16.58
CA GLN A 296 21.52 14.07 -16.24
C GLN A 296 22.30 13.54 -15.03
N GLY A 297 21.61 12.86 -14.12
CA GLY A 297 22.23 12.27 -12.94
C GLY A 297 21.20 11.72 -11.96
N TYR A 298 21.69 11.14 -10.87
CA TYR A 298 20.87 10.61 -9.79
C TYR A 298 20.92 11.52 -8.57
N SER A 299 19.78 11.72 -7.92
CA SER A 299 19.70 12.44 -6.64
C SER A 299 19.39 11.49 -5.49
N GLN A 300 19.96 11.74 -4.33
CA GLN A 300 19.65 11.01 -3.10
C GLN A 300 19.52 11.99 -1.94
N ALA A 301 18.42 11.93 -1.19
CA ALA A 301 18.27 12.68 0.05
C ALA A 301 18.61 11.77 1.25
N GLY A 302 19.39 12.27 2.21
CA GLY A 302 19.82 11.54 3.39
C GLY A 302 19.98 12.42 4.64
N SER A 303 20.34 11.80 5.77
CA SER A 303 20.61 12.50 7.04
C SER A 303 22.11 12.69 7.27
N LYS A 304 22.49 13.79 7.94
CA LYS A 304 23.85 14.00 8.46
C LYS A 304 24.00 13.26 9.79
N LYS A 305 24.92 12.30 9.89
CA LYS A 305 25.38 11.75 11.19
C LYS A 305 26.36 12.74 11.82
N ASP A 306 25.89 13.68 12.63
CA ASP A 306 26.79 14.52 13.43
C ASP A 306 27.23 13.76 14.69
N HIS A 307 28.53 13.54 14.82
CA HIS A 307 29.17 13.20 16.09
C HIS A 307 29.20 14.47 16.96
N GLY A 308 28.14 14.70 17.73
CA GLY A 308 28.13 15.70 18.81
C GLY A 308 27.73 17.11 18.39
N SER A 309 26.50 17.32 17.91
CA SER A 309 25.79 18.60 18.01
C SER A 309 24.29 18.38 17.75
N SER A 310 23.43 18.99 18.56
CA SER A 310 22.00 18.73 18.67
C SER A 310 21.12 19.33 17.55
N SER A 311 21.64 19.49 16.31
CA SER A 311 20.82 19.87 15.15
C SER A 311 21.01 18.90 13.99
N LEU A 312 20.02 18.04 13.74
CA LEU A 312 20.01 17.14 12.59
C LEU A 312 19.70 17.93 11.32
N LYS A 313 20.72 18.07 10.46
CA LYS A 313 20.58 18.62 9.10
C LYS A 313 20.27 17.49 8.11
N SER A 314 19.35 17.73 7.18
CA SER A 314 19.17 16.89 5.99
C SER A 314 20.20 17.27 4.93
N ARG A 315 20.85 16.27 4.33
CA ARG A 315 21.75 16.40 3.18
C ARG A 315 21.04 15.93 1.92
N GLY A 316 21.07 16.71 0.85
CA GLY A 316 20.78 16.25 -0.50
C GLY A 316 22.09 16.00 -1.25
N VAL A 317 22.30 14.78 -1.74
CA VAL A 317 23.30 14.45 -2.75
C VAL A 317 22.64 14.66 -4.11
N LEU A 318 23.19 15.55 -4.92
CA LEU A 318 22.67 15.87 -6.25
C LEU A 318 23.77 15.59 -7.27
N ALA A 319 23.61 14.42 -7.93
CA ALA A 319 24.31 13.93 -9.12
C ALA A 319 25.77 13.48 -8.96
N ASN A 320 26.05 12.25 -9.41
CA ASN A 320 27.31 11.94 -10.10
C ASN A 320 27.19 12.50 -11.52
N ILE A 321 28.15 13.35 -11.91
CA ILE A 321 28.29 13.83 -13.28
C ILE A 321 28.99 12.71 -14.06
N GLN A 322 28.39 12.17 -15.12
CA GLN A 322 29.06 11.27 -16.06
C GLN A 322 29.65 12.04 -17.23
#